data_AF-A0A938S3B5-F1
#
_entry.id   AF-A0A938S3B5-F1
#
_cell.length_a   1.000
_cell.length_b   1.000
_cell.length_c   1.000
_cell.angle_alpha   90.00
_cell.angle_beta   90.00
_cell.angle_gamma   90.00
#
_symmetry.space_group_name_H-M   'P 1'
#
loop_
_entity.id
_entity.type
_entity.pdbx_description
1 polymer ?
#
loop_
_entity_poly.entity_id
_entity_poly.type
_entity_poly.pdbx_seq_one_letter_code
_entity_poly.pdbx_strand_id
1 'polypeptide(L)'
;MIRSCPIAWALPAVLALCSVSSAFAAATGDKPLERNDTSNWYPFTFPLDDVNLDSIDLTGFLDPPAGKHGFLTVRDDGHFYFQDGTRARFFGTNVAGATAIPTKEQAPVWAARLTKYGVNMLRIHAIDGRWAGNFIDYKKGDTRHLSDEMLDRLGFFVAELKQRGVYVYLDLLDYRLFQPA
;
A
#
# COMPACT_ATOMS: atom_id res chain seq x y z
N MET A 1 -41.43 14.80 -41.02
CA MET A 1 -41.04 14.64 -42.44
C MET A 1 -39.52 14.64 -42.46
N ILE A 2 -38.93 13.44 -42.42
CA ILE A 2 -37.48 13.18 -42.46
C ILE A 2 -37.25 12.52 -43.83
N ARG A 3 -36.43 13.17 -44.67
CA ARG A 3 -35.98 12.78 -46.02
C ARG A 3 -34.77 13.68 -46.34
N SER A 4 -33.61 13.32 -46.88
CA SER A 4 -32.94 12.07 -47.30
C SER A 4 -31.46 12.45 -47.56
N CYS A 5 -30.54 11.50 -47.38
CA CYS A 5 -29.13 11.52 -47.85
C CYS A 5 -29.05 11.40 -49.40
N PRO A 6 -27.93 11.70 -50.14
CA PRO A 6 -26.77 10.79 -50.24
C PRO A 6 -25.36 11.44 -50.47
N ILE A 7 -24.30 10.93 -49.83
CA ILE A 7 -23.21 10.04 -50.34
C ILE A 7 -22.16 10.65 -51.30
N ALA A 8 -20.89 10.66 -50.88
CA ALA A 8 -19.73 10.27 -51.72
C ALA A 8 -18.57 9.76 -50.83
N TRP A 9 -17.87 8.74 -51.32
CA TRP A 9 -17.01 7.81 -50.61
C TRP A 9 -15.53 8.20 -50.65
N ALA A 10 -14.76 7.82 -49.62
CA ALA A 10 -13.42 7.20 -49.77
C ALA A 10 -12.89 6.68 -48.41
N LEU A 11 -12.64 5.35 -48.35
CA LEU A 11 -11.68 4.70 -47.43
C LEU A 11 -10.23 5.02 -47.91
N PRO A 12 -9.13 4.83 -47.13
CA PRO A 12 -8.95 3.71 -46.19
C PRO A 12 -8.14 3.98 -44.89
N ALA A 13 -8.10 2.91 -44.09
CA ALA A 13 -7.26 2.59 -42.96
C ALA A 13 -5.86 3.23 -42.91
N VAL A 14 -5.50 3.73 -41.72
CA VAL A 14 -4.13 3.79 -41.23
C VAL A 14 -4.12 3.21 -39.82
N LEU A 15 -3.53 2.02 -39.67
CA LEU A 15 -3.03 1.52 -38.40
C LEU A 15 -1.93 2.50 -37.94
N ALA A 16 -2.19 3.25 -36.87
CA ALA A 16 -1.14 3.94 -36.13
C ALA A 16 -0.87 3.14 -34.85
N LEU A 17 0.21 2.37 -34.85
CA LEU A 17 0.89 1.99 -33.60
C LEU A 17 1.35 3.29 -32.93
N CYS A 18 0.58 3.80 -31.96
CA CYS A 18 1.10 4.76 -31.01
C CYS A 18 2.00 4.01 -30.03
N SER A 19 3.29 3.94 -30.37
CA SER A 19 4.34 3.80 -29.37
C SER A 19 4.24 5.00 -28.44
N VAL A 20 3.87 4.78 -27.18
CA VAL A 20 3.95 5.81 -26.15
C VAL A 20 5.42 5.97 -25.80
N SER A 21 6.16 6.68 -26.65
CA SER A 21 7.40 7.32 -26.24
C SER A 21 6.99 8.48 -25.33
N SER A 22 7.10 8.28 -24.02
CA SER A 22 6.98 9.33 -23.02
C SER A 22 8.11 10.34 -23.21
N ALA A 23 7.93 11.28 -24.13
CA ALA A 23 8.71 12.51 -24.15
C ALA A 23 8.25 13.36 -22.97
N PHE A 24 8.93 13.22 -21.83
CA PHE A 24 8.83 14.16 -20.72
C PHE A 24 9.35 15.50 -21.24
N ALA A 25 8.46 16.41 -21.62
CA ALA A 25 8.83 17.79 -21.91
C ALA A 25 9.34 18.39 -20.59
N ALA A 26 10.67 18.47 -20.44
CA ALA A 26 11.30 19.17 -19.34
C ALA A 26 10.86 20.64 -19.41
N ALA A 27 10.09 21.08 -18.42
CA ALA A 27 9.86 22.50 -18.21
C ALA A 27 11.22 23.14 -17.93
N THR A 28 11.73 23.94 -18.87
CA THR A 28 12.98 24.72 -18.76
C THR A 28 12.77 25.95 -17.88
N GLY A 29 12.35 25.72 -16.63
CA GLY A 29 12.33 26.72 -15.58
C GLY A 29 13.38 26.36 -14.55
N ASP A 30 14.59 26.89 -14.69
CA ASP A 30 15.65 26.83 -13.67
C ASP A 30 15.26 27.70 -12.46
N LYS A 31 14.22 27.31 -11.73
CA LYS A 31 14.13 27.71 -10.33
C LYS A 31 15.14 26.83 -9.60
N PRO A 32 16.17 27.41 -8.96
CA PRO A 32 17.04 26.63 -8.09
C PRO A 32 16.15 25.89 -7.11
N LEU A 33 16.32 24.57 -7.01
CA LEU A 33 15.68 23.81 -5.95
C LEU A 33 16.17 24.44 -4.64
N GLU A 34 15.28 25.11 -3.92
CA GLU A 34 15.56 25.68 -2.61
C GLU A 34 15.94 24.51 -1.70
N ARG A 35 17.24 24.36 -1.43
CA ARG A 35 17.74 23.32 -0.53
C ARG A 35 17.70 23.89 0.87
N ASN A 36 17.02 23.20 1.78
CA ASN A 36 17.11 23.51 3.20
C ASN A 36 18.58 23.48 3.64
N ASP A 37 18.99 24.45 4.45
CA ASP A 37 20.28 24.39 5.12
C ASP A 37 20.25 23.28 6.17
N THR A 38 20.99 22.20 5.91
CA THR A 38 21.07 21.03 6.79
C THR A 38 22.34 21.03 7.64
N SER A 39 23.11 22.13 7.70
CA SER A 39 24.40 22.16 8.41
C SER A 39 24.29 21.85 9.91
N ASN A 40 23.11 22.14 10.50
CA ASN A 40 22.85 21.98 11.94
C ASN A 40 21.87 20.83 12.24
N TRP A 41 21.56 19.98 11.26
CA TRP A 41 20.69 18.83 11.49
C TRP A 41 21.47 17.70 12.17
N TYR A 42 20.80 16.99 13.07
CA TYR A 42 21.36 15.76 13.64
C TYR A 42 21.16 14.59 12.66
N PRO A 43 22.09 13.63 12.58
CA PRO A 43 21.90 12.43 11.79
C PRO A 43 20.80 11.59 12.43
N PHE A 44 19.65 11.51 11.76
CA PHE A 44 18.58 10.60 12.15
C PHE A 44 18.82 9.23 11.52
N THR A 45 19.14 8.23 12.35
CA THR A 45 19.26 6.84 11.91
C THR A 45 17.91 6.15 12.06
N PHE A 46 17.59 5.27 11.11
CA PHE A 46 16.33 4.53 11.11
C PHE A 46 16.61 3.01 11.02
N PRO A 47 17.22 2.40 12.06
CA PRO A 47 17.58 0.97 12.04
C PRO A 47 16.35 0.10 11.83
N LEU A 48 16.48 -1.05 11.17
CA LEU A 48 15.34 -1.91 10.82
C LEU A 48 14.81 -2.75 11.99
N ASP A 49 15.61 -2.90 13.04
CA ASP A 49 15.41 -3.79 14.19
C ASP A 49 15.37 -3.06 15.53
N ASP A 50 15.47 -1.73 15.53
CA ASP A 50 15.41 -0.93 16.75
C ASP A 50 13.97 -0.81 17.27
N VAL A 51 13.74 -1.49 18.39
CA VAL A 51 12.48 -1.49 19.15
C VAL A 51 12.62 -0.80 20.51
N ASN A 52 13.79 -0.19 20.80
CA ASN A 52 14.02 0.52 22.06
C ASN A 52 13.24 1.85 22.06
N LEU A 53 12.59 2.20 23.16
CA LEU A 53 11.77 3.40 23.30
C LEU A 53 12.52 4.61 23.91
N ASP A 54 13.79 4.46 24.30
CA ASP A 54 14.58 5.48 25.01
C ASP A 54 14.70 6.82 24.26
N SER A 55 14.80 6.79 22.92
CA SER A 55 15.01 7.99 22.10
C SER A 55 13.71 8.54 21.51
N ILE A 56 12.80 7.66 21.09
CA ILE A 56 11.53 7.99 20.47
C ILE A 56 10.53 6.97 20.98
N ASP A 57 9.45 7.47 21.58
CA ASP A 57 8.29 6.68 21.98
C ASP A 57 7.01 7.40 21.60
N LEU A 58 6.39 6.94 20.51
CA LEU A 58 5.09 7.40 20.05
C LEU A 58 4.01 6.33 20.23
N THR A 59 4.28 5.28 21.02
CA THR A 59 3.34 4.18 21.24
C THR A 59 2.05 4.65 21.91
N GLY A 60 2.13 5.69 22.76
CA GLY A 60 0.98 6.30 23.43
C GLY A 60 -0.01 7.02 22.50
N PHE A 61 0.32 7.22 21.22
CA PHE A 61 -0.63 7.74 20.23
C PHE A 61 -1.52 6.67 19.60
N LEU A 62 -1.22 5.40 19.84
CA LEU A 62 -2.02 4.28 19.36
C LEU A 62 -3.00 3.85 20.45
N ASP A 63 -4.10 3.24 20.03
CA ASP A 63 -5.15 2.75 20.92
C ASP A 63 -5.36 1.23 20.77
N PRO A 64 -4.41 0.40 21.24
CA PRO A 64 -4.48 -1.05 21.05
C PRO A 64 -5.65 -1.71 21.81
N PRO A 65 -6.12 -2.88 21.35
CA PRO A 65 -5.86 -3.49 20.05
C PRO A 65 -6.70 -2.86 18.92
N ALA A 66 -6.19 -2.90 17.69
CA ALA A 66 -6.92 -2.45 16.52
C ALA A 66 -8.16 -3.30 16.29
N GLY A 67 -9.29 -2.63 16.01
CA GLY A 67 -10.59 -3.26 15.80
C GLY A 67 -11.51 -3.27 17.02
N LYS A 68 -11.05 -2.84 18.20
CA LYS A 68 -11.91 -2.75 19.40
C LYS A 68 -13.08 -1.76 19.27
N HIS A 69 -12.96 -0.77 18.39
CA HIS A 69 -14.00 0.23 18.11
C HIS A 69 -15.02 -0.21 17.05
N GLY A 70 -14.89 -1.43 16.51
CA GLY A 70 -15.76 -1.96 15.46
C GLY A 70 -15.42 -1.45 14.06
N PHE A 71 -16.41 -1.50 13.16
CA PHE A 71 -16.22 -1.21 11.74
C PHE A 71 -15.97 0.28 11.47
N LEU A 72 -15.15 0.59 10.45
CA LEU A 72 -14.84 1.95 10.03
C LEU A 72 -15.83 2.42 8.96
N THR A 73 -16.37 3.62 9.10
CA THR A 73 -17.23 4.25 8.09
C THR A 73 -16.83 5.70 7.85
N VAL A 74 -17.36 6.29 6.77
CA VAL A 74 -17.30 7.73 6.50
C VAL A 74 -18.65 8.34 6.87
N ARG A 75 -18.64 9.49 7.55
CA ARG A 75 -19.85 10.27 7.88
C ARG A 75 -20.00 11.48 6.96
N ASP A 76 -21.12 12.17 7.06
CA ASP A 76 -21.51 13.31 6.21
C ASP A 76 -20.53 14.49 6.26
N ASP A 77 -19.71 14.57 7.32
CA ASP A 77 -18.64 15.56 7.47
C ASP A 77 -17.33 15.19 6.74
N GLY A 78 -17.31 14.06 6.01
CA GLY A 78 -16.16 13.60 5.25
C GLY A 78 -15.03 13.02 6.10
N HIS A 79 -15.30 12.68 7.35
CA HIS A 79 -14.31 12.08 8.25
C HIS A 79 -14.59 10.60 8.52
N PHE A 80 -13.52 9.89 8.91
CA PHE A 80 -13.61 8.50 9.33
C PHE A 80 -14.07 8.39 10.78
N TYR A 81 -14.99 7.46 11.01
CA TYR A 81 -15.50 7.13 12.34
C TYR A 81 -15.56 5.62 12.50
N PHE A 82 -15.20 5.16 13.69
CA PHE A 82 -15.49 3.79 14.09
C PHE A 82 -16.97 3.65 14.49
N GLN A 83 -17.42 2.40 14.59
CA GLN A 83 -18.81 2.04 14.87
C GLN A 83 -19.30 2.58 16.22
N ASP A 84 -18.43 2.66 17.22
CA ASP A 84 -18.72 3.25 18.54
C ASP A 84 -18.80 4.79 18.54
N GLY A 85 -18.53 5.43 17.39
CA GLY A 85 -18.55 6.87 17.21
C GLY A 85 -17.22 7.58 17.47
N THR A 86 -16.17 6.84 17.80
CA THR A 86 -14.80 7.38 17.93
C THR A 86 -14.32 7.89 16.57
N ARG A 87 -13.79 9.12 16.54
CA ARG A 87 -13.22 9.69 15.31
C ARG A 87 -11.88 9.03 15.00
N ALA A 88 -11.74 8.49 13.79
CA ALA A 88 -10.51 7.83 13.36
C ALA A 88 -9.61 8.81 12.59
N ARG A 89 -8.30 8.76 12.86
CA ARG A 89 -7.26 9.47 12.11
C ARG A 89 -6.10 8.52 11.90
N PHE A 90 -5.69 8.35 10.64
CA PHE A 90 -4.63 7.42 10.31
C PHE A 90 -3.34 8.15 9.96
N PHE A 91 -2.25 7.74 10.61
CA PHE A 91 -0.88 8.04 10.24
C PHE A 91 -0.25 6.72 9.81
N GLY A 92 -0.18 6.52 8.49
CA GLY A 92 0.16 5.22 7.92
C GLY A 92 1.38 5.23 7.02
N THR A 93 1.93 4.04 6.81
CA THR A 93 3.00 3.80 5.83
C THR A 93 2.67 2.56 4.98
N ASN A 94 3.59 2.17 4.10
CA ASN A 94 3.42 1.04 3.19
C ASN A 94 4.62 0.08 3.25
N VAL A 95 4.32 -1.21 3.07
CA VAL A 95 5.27 -2.25 2.68
C VAL A 95 4.76 -2.90 1.41
N ALA A 96 5.66 -3.27 0.51
CA ALA A 96 5.27 -3.72 -0.83
C ALA A 96 6.12 -4.88 -1.34
N GLY A 97 5.52 -5.69 -2.21
CA GLY A 97 6.22 -6.70 -2.99
C GLY A 97 6.73 -7.88 -2.16
N ALA A 98 7.86 -8.45 -2.57
CA ALA A 98 8.41 -9.70 -2.01
C ALA A 98 8.76 -9.66 -0.52
N THR A 99 8.90 -8.48 0.06
CA THR A 99 9.23 -8.29 1.48
C THR A 99 8.04 -7.82 2.31
N ALA A 100 6.85 -7.70 1.73
CA ALA A 100 5.68 -7.18 2.43
C ALA A 100 5.11 -8.16 3.49
N ILE A 101 5.40 -9.45 3.35
CA ILE A 101 5.02 -10.49 4.31
C ILE A 101 6.30 -10.96 5.03
N PRO A 102 6.63 -10.43 6.21
CA PRO A 102 7.86 -10.80 6.94
C PRO A 102 7.83 -12.26 7.40
N THR A 103 8.97 -12.79 7.87
CA THR A 103 8.96 -14.06 8.60
C THR A 103 8.28 -13.90 9.97
N LYS A 104 7.93 -15.01 10.63
CA LYS A 104 7.32 -14.95 11.98
C LYS A 104 8.27 -14.35 13.01
N GLU A 105 9.57 -14.49 12.82
CA GLU A 105 10.59 -13.90 13.68
C GLU A 105 10.69 -12.38 13.49
N GLN A 106 10.53 -11.91 12.25
CA GLN A 106 10.61 -10.47 11.90
C GLN A 106 9.33 -9.70 12.21
N ALA A 107 8.17 -10.34 12.09
CA ALA A 107 6.85 -9.72 12.31
C ALA A 107 6.72 -8.92 13.63
N PRO A 108 7.07 -9.46 14.82
CA PRO A 108 6.96 -8.71 16.07
C PRO A 108 7.90 -7.50 16.12
N VAL A 109 9.10 -7.63 15.54
CA VAL A 109 10.09 -6.55 15.47
C VAL A 109 9.58 -5.41 14.60
N TRP A 110 9.06 -5.73 13.42
CA TRP A 110 8.51 -4.75 12.49
C TRP A 110 7.28 -4.04 13.09
N ALA A 111 6.37 -4.80 13.71
CA ALA A 111 5.19 -4.23 14.35
C ALA A 111 5.56 -3.28 15.50
N ALA A 112 6.46 -3.70 16.40
CA ALA A 112 6.93 -2.87 17.51
C ALA A 112 7.64 -1.60 17.03
N ARG A 113 8.46 -1.71 15.99
CA ARG A 113 9.14 -0.58 15.37
C ARG A 113 8.17 0.41 14.74
N LEU A 114 7.15 -0.07 14.01
CA LEU A 114 6.13 0.82 13.44
C LEU A 114 5.40 1.60 14.53
N THR A 115 5.04 0.92 15.63
CA THR A 115 4.34 1.55 16.75
C THR A 115 5.21 2.54 17.51
N LYS A 116 6.52 2.27 17.64
CA LYS A 116 7.51 3.22 18.19
C LYS A 116 7.44 4.56 17.47
N TYR A 117 7.23 4.56 16.15
CA TYR A 117 7.11 5.77 15.32
C TYR A 117 5.68 6.28 15.15
N GLY A 118 4.71 5.78 15.91
CA GLY A 118 3.34 6.30 15.92
C GLY A 118 2.50 5.85 14.72
N VAL A 119 2.99 4.90 13.91
CA VAL A 119 2.25 4.37 12.76
C VAL A 119 1.06 3.56 13.27
N ASN A 120 -0.15 3.98 12.90
CA ASN A 120 -1.39 3.31 13.29
C ASN A 120 -2.13 2.66 12.11
N MET A 121 -1.58 2.73 10.90
CA MET A 121 -2.07 2.01 9.73
C MET A 121 -0.92 1.53 8.84
N LEU A 122 -0.97 0.28 8.40
CA LEU A 122 -0.02 -0.26 7.45
C LEU A 122 -0.73 -0.73 6.18
N ARG A 123 -0.31 -0.22 5.02
CA ARG A 123 -0.70 -0.78 3.72
C ARG A 123 0.24 -1.93 3.36
N ILE A 124 -0.34 -3.09 3.08
CA ILE A 124 0.35 -4.26 2.53
C ILE A 124 0.00 -4.31 1.05
N HIS A 125 0.98 -4.01 0.19
CA HIS A 125 0.76 -3.75 -1.22
C HIS A 125 1.44 -4.78 -2.13
N ALA A 126 0.83 -5.06 -3.28
CA ALA A 126 1.41 -5.83 -4.37
C ALA A 126 1.80 -7.27 -4.02
N ILE A 127 1.22 -7.86 -2.97
CA ILE A 127 1.57 -9.23 -2.53
C ILE A 127 1.13 -10.31 -3.52
N ASP A 128 0.16 -10.01 -4.39
CA ASP A 128 -0.37 -10.94 -5.39
C ASP A 128 0.32 -10.83 -6.75
N GLY A 129 1.33 -9.98 -6.87
CA GLY A 129 2.18 -9.87 -8.04
C GLY A 129 3.03 -11.13 -8.25
N ARG A 130 3.12 -11.62 -9.48
CA ARG A 130 3.98 -12.79 -9.82
C ARG A 130 5.45 -12.60 -9.42
N TRP A 131 5.91 -11.35 -9.39
CA TRP A 131 7.27 -10.95 -9.00
C TRP A 131 7.45 -10.76 -7.49
N ALA A 132 6.36 -10.63 -6.74
CA ALA A 132 6.34 -10.34 -5.31
C ALA A 132 6.42 -11.60 -4.43
N GLY A 133 6.86 -12.72 -5.00
CA GLY A 133 6.99 -13.99 -4.29
C GLY A 133 5.80 -14.92 -4.49
N ASN A 134 5.61 -15.82 -3.51
CA ASN A 134 4.79 -17.03 -3.66
C ASN A 134 3.38 -16.91 -3.06
N PHE A 135 2.79 -15.71 -2.96
CA PHE A 135 1.44 -15.58 -2.38
C PHE A 135 0.38 -16.35 -3.19
N ILE A 136 0.50 -16.32 -4.52
CA ILE A 136 -0.26 -17.16 -5.46
C ILE A 136 0.61 -18.34 -5.88
N ASP A 137 0.08 -19.56 -5.79
CA ASP A 137 0.78 -20.78 -6.19
C ASP A 137 0.58 -21.08 -7.69
N TYR A 138 1.36 -20.40 -8.53
CA TYR A 138 1.35 -20.60 -9.98
C TYR A 138 1.80 -22.01 -10.42
N LYS A 139 2.36 -22.84 -9.52
CA LYS A 139 2.78 -24.22 -9.87
C LYS A 139 1.58 -25.13 -10.13
N LYS A 140 0.39 -24.77 -9.62
CA LYS A 140 -0.86 -25.51 -9.84
C LYS A 140 -1.47 -25.29 -11.22
N GLY A 141 -0.87 -24.44 -12.06
CA GLY A 141 -1.29 -24.21 -13.44
C GLY A 141 -2.47 -23.23 -13.58
N ASP A 142 -3.02 -22.75 -12.48
CA ASP A 142 -4.00 -21.66 -12.44
C ASP A 142 -3.56 -20.58 -11.43
N THR A 143 -4.41 -19.57 -11.26
CA THR A 143 -4.17 -18.47 -10.32
C THR A 143 -5.10 -18.48 -9.12
N ARG A 144 -5.88 -19.54 -8.90
CA ARG A 144 -6.95 -19.62 -7.90
C ARG A 144 -6.45 -20.17 -6.57
N HIS A 145 -5.18 -20.53 -6.49
CA HIS A 145 -4.57 -21.12 -5.31
C HIS A 145 -3.64 -20.14 -4.60
N LEU A 146 -3.89 -19.94 -3.31
CA LEU A 146 -3.02 -19.19 -2.41
C LEU A 146 -2.01 -20.13 -1.75
N SER A 147 -0.84 -19.62 -1.39
CA SER A 147 0.13 -20.36 -0.59
C SER A 147 -0.29 -20.37 0.88
N ASP A 148 -0.46 -21.57 1.44
CA ASP A 148 -0.81 -21.77 2.85
C ASP A 148 0.26 -21.17 3.79
N GLU A 149 1.55 -21.31 3.43
CA GLU A 149 2.66 -20.73 4.19
C GLU A 149 2.59 -19.20 4.23
N MET A 150 2.34 -18.57 3.07
CA MET A 150 2.26 -17.11 3.00
C MET A 150 1.01 -16.59 3.72
N LEU A 151 -0.11 -17.31 3.67
CA LEU A 151 -1.33 -16.98 4.41
C LEU A 151 -1.13 -17.06 5.93
N ASP A 152 -0.45 -18.10 6.42
CA ASP A 152 -0.11 -18.24 7.83
C ASP A 152 0.81 -17.10 8.31
N ARG A 153 1.84 -16.75 7.51
CA ARG A 153 2.72 -15.61 7.81
C ARG A 153 1.99 -14.27 7.79
N LEU A 154 1.15 -14.03 6.78
CA LEU A 154 0.35 -12.80 6.69
C LEU A 154 -0.60 -12.69 7.89
N GLY A 155 -1.29 -13.77 8.24
CA GLY A 155 -2.17 -13.82 9.40
C GLY A 155 -1.43 -13.53 10.70
N PHE A 156 -0.24 -14.11 10.89
CA PHE A 156 0.60 -13.85 12.06
C PHE A 156 1.06 -12.39 12.10
N PHE A 157 1.52 -11.83 10.99
CA PHE A 157 1.94 -10.43 10.92
C PHE A 157 0.78 -9.46 11.21
N VAL A 158 -0.41 -9.71 10.64
CA VAL A 158 -1.62 -8.94 10.93
C VAL A 158 -2.00 -9.03 12.41
N ALA A 159 -1.83 -10.19 13.05
CA ALA A 159 -2.08 -10.34 14.48
C ALA A 159 -1.12 -9.48 15.33
N GLU A 160 0.19 -9.50 15.03
CA GLU A 160 1.19 -8.67 15.71
C GLU A 160 0.91 -7.15 15.56
N LEU A 161 0.48 -6.72 14.37
CA LEU A 161 0.06 -5.34 14.10
C LEU A 161 -1.18 -4.96 14.91
N LYS A 162 -2.22 -5.79 14.86
CA LYS A 162 -3.50 -5.53 15.54
C LYS A 162 -3.33 -5.48 17.05
N GLN A 163 -2.56 -6.39 17.63
CA GLN A 163 -2.22 -6.38 19.06
C GLN A 163 -1.70 -5.02 19.52
N ARG A 164 -0.94 -4.33 18.67
CA ARG A 164 -0.30 -3.04 18.98
C ARG A 164 -1.09 -1.83 18.49
N GLY A 165 -2.33 -2.01 18.02
CA GLY A 165 -3.19 -0.89 17.61
C GLY A 165 -2.97 -0.42 16.17
N VAL A 166 -2.29 -1.20 15.34
CA VAL A 166 -2.07 -0.89 13.92
C VAL A 166 -3.17 -1.53 13.07
N TYR A 167 -3.89 -0.70 12.33
CA TYR A 167 -4.88 -1.13 11.34
C TYR A 167 -4.18 -1.55 10.03
N VAL A 168 -4.81 -2.43 9.27
CA VAL A 168 -4.24 -2.94 8.01
C VAL A 168 -5.11 -2.53 6.85
N TYR A 169 -4.49 -1.87 5.88
CA TYR A 169 -5.03 -1.76 4.53
C TYR A 169 -4.39 -2.86 3.69
N LEU A 170 -5.15 -3.93 3.45
CA LEU A 170 -4.72 -5.01 2.57
C LEU A 170 -5.13 -4.69 1.13
N ASP A 171 -4.13 -4.48 0.29
CA ASP A 171 -4.32 -4.22 -1.13
C ASP A 171 -4.25 -5.53 -1.92
N LEU A 172 -5.17 -5.71 -2.85
CA LEU A 172 -5.29 -6.92 -3.66
C LEU A 172 -5.68 -6.53 -5.09
N LEU A 173 -5.33 -7.39 -6.03
CA LEU A 173 -5.51 -7.22 -7.47
C LEU A 173 -4.63 -6.11 -8.07
N ASP A 174 -3.42 -5.95 -7.54
CA ASP A 174 -2.46 -4.93 -7.98
C ASP A 174 -1.70 -5.34 -9.25
N TYR A 175 -1.04 -6.50 -9.19
CA TYR A 175 -0.15 -6.99 -10.26
C TYR A 175 -0.36 -8.47 -10.56
N ARG A 176 -1.54 -9.00 -10.22
CA ARG A 176 -1.89 -10.39 -10.45
C ARG A 176 -1.98 -10.67 -11.95
N LEU A 177 -1.22 -11.66 -12.40
CA LEU A 177 -1.37 -12.21 -13.74
C LEU A 177 -2.45 -13.29 -13.69
N PHE A 178 -3.62 -13.03 -14.27
CA PHE A 178 -4.68 -14.03 -14.34
C PHE A 178 -4.38 -15.10 -15.38
N GLN A 179 -4.67 -16.35 -15.03
CA GLN A 179 -4.58 -17.50 -15.92
C GLN A 179 -5.98 -18.10 -16.12
N PRO A 180 -6.27 -18.65 -17.31
CA PRO A 180 -7.50 -19.41 -17.53
C PRO A 180 -7.66 -20.52 -16.50
N ALA A 181 -8.91 -20.81 -16.14
CA ALA A 181 -9.26 -21.90 -15.24
C ALA A 181 -9.09 -23.27 -15.92
#